data_AF-A0A660MBL0-F1
#
_entry.id   AF-A0A660MBL0-F1
#
_cell.length_a   1.000
_cell.length_b   1.000
_cell.length_c   1.000
_cell.angle_alpha   90.00
_cell.angle_beta   90.00
_cell.angle_gamma   90.00
#
_symmetry.space_group_name_H-M   'P 1'
#
loop_
_entity.id
_entity.type
_entity.pdbx_description
1 polymer ?
#
loop_
_entity_poly.entity_id
_entity_poly.type
_entity_poly.pdbx_seq_one_letter_code
_entity_poly.pdbx_strand_id
1 'polypeptide(L)'
;MTISELEQQLASMGLKLYTGDEHYYYVDDSKYHRYAYVSKTCMFAVDTDTDWFKTLQTKKRKRLFNMLMEFAATPLDKRQSTKCQV
;
A
#
# COMPACT_ATOMS: atom_id res chain seq x y z
N MET A 1 0.04 -6.94 9.47
CA MET A 1 0.96 -6.70 8.36
C MET A 1 1.77 -5.43 8.62
N THR A 2 3.09 -5.52 8.56
CA THR A 2 4.00 -4.38 8.72
C THR A 2 4.27 -3.66 7.41
N ILE A 3 4.86 -2.46 7.45
CA ILE A 3 5.30 -1.74 6.25
C ILE A 3 6.27 -2.59 5.42
N SER A 4 7.24 -3.25 6.05
CA SER A 4 8.23 -4.07 5.34
C SER A 4 7.61 -5.30 4.66
N GLU A 5 6.63 -5.94 5.31
CA GLU A 5 5.87 -7.04 4.69
C GLU A 5 5.06 -6.53 3.48
N LEU A 6 4.42 -5.38 3.61
CA LEU A 6 3.67 -4.76 2.51
C LEU A 6 4.59 -4.42 1.33
N GLU A 7 5.75 -3.80 1.59
CA GLU A 7 6.75 -3.48 0.56
C GLU A 7 7.21 -4.72 -0.22
N GLN A 8 7.52 -5.82 0.49
CA GLN A 8 7.92 -7.09 -0.13
C GLN A 8 6.82 -7.65 -1.04
N GLN A 9 5.58 -7.65 -0.55
CA GLN A 9 4.46 -8.15 -1.33
C GLN A 9 4.16 -7.27 -2.56
N LEU A 10 4.25 -5.95 -2.44
CA LEU A 10 4.12 -5.01 -3.55
C LEU A 10 5.23 -5.18 -4.58
N ALA A 11 6.47 -5.40 -4.15
CA ALA A 11 7.61 -5.65 -5.04
C ALA A 11 7.38 -6.87 -5.92
N SER A 12 6.77 -7.95 -5.39
CA SER A 12 6.39 -9.13 -6.17
C SER A 12 5.36 -8.84 -7.28
N MET A 13 4.72 -7.67 -7.24
CA MET A 13 3.75 -7.19 -8.23
C MET A 13 4.32 -6.08 -9.13
N GLY A 14 5.60 -5.73 -8.97
CA GLY A 14 6.23 -4.60 -9.65
C GLY A 14 5.75 -3.23 -9.16
N LEU A 15 5.26 -3.17 -7.92
CA LEU A 15 4.76 -1.95 -7.27
C LEU A 15 5.65 -1.57 -6.08
N LYS A 16 5.53 -0.33 -5.62
CA LYS A 16 6.29 0.22 -4.49
C LYS A 16 5.35 1.00 -3.58
N LEU A 17 5.68 1.00 -2.28
CA LEU A 17 5.04 1.86 -1.31
C LEU A 17 5.84 3.17 -1.21
N TYR A 18 5.17 4.30 -1.36
CA TYR A 18 5.71 5.61 -1.05
C TYR A 18 5.27 6.03 0.35
N THR A 19 6.22 6.40 1.19
CA THR A 19 6.02 6.69 2.62
C THR A 19 6.30 8.15 2.98
N GLY A 20 6.71 8.98 2.02
CA GLY A 20 7.16 10.36 2.26
C GLY A 20 6.05 11.39 2.50
N ASP A 21 4.79 11.07 2.17
CA ASP A 21 3.65 11.95 2.42
C ASP A 21 3.26 11.95 3.89
N GLU A 22 2.66 13.03 4.39
CA GLU A 22 2.31 13.16 5.80
C GLU A 22 1.11 12.28 6.20
N HIS A 23 0.13 12.11 5.31
CA HIS A 23 -1.18 11.56 5.67
C HIS A 23 -1.44 10.17 5.09
N TYR A 24 -0.75 9.82 4.01
CA TYR A 24 -1.02 8.61 3.25
C TYR A 24 0.26 7.87 2.89
N TYR A 25 0.13 6.56 2.78
CA TYR A 25 1.00 5.76 1.94
C TYR A 25 0.41 5.71 0.53
N TYR A 26 1.23 5.79 -0.51
CA TYR A 26 0.78 5.60 -1.89
C TYR A 26 1.39 4.33 -2.49
N VAL A 27 0.65 3.68 -3.37
CA VAL A 27 1.16 2.54 -4.14
C VAL A 27 1.38 2.98 -5.59
N ASP A 28 2.64 2.99 -6.00
CA ASP A 28 3.05 3.43 -7.33
C ASP A 28 3.84 2.32 -8.06
N ASP A 29 4.00 2.43 -9.37
CA ASP A 29 5.02 1.68 -10.13
C ASP A 29 6.29 2.53 -10.38
N SER A 30 7.24 2.01 -11.18
CA SER A 30 8.47 2.74 -11.51
C SER A 30 8.28 3.99 -12.36
N LYS A 31 7.07 4.21 -12.91
CA LYS A 31 6.69 5.37 -13.71
C LYS A 31 5.81 6.35 -12.92
N TYR A 32 5.69 6.15 -11.61
CA TYR A 32 4.86 6.99 -10.72
C TYR A 32 3.37 6.95 -11.06
N HIS A 33 2.90 5.87 -11.69
CA HIS A 33 1.46 5.65 -11.85
C HIS A 33 0.85 5.28 -10.50
N ARG A 34 -0.11 6.07 -10.03
CA ARG A 34 -0.71 5.89 -8.72
C ARG A 34 -1.88 4.93 -8.72
N TYR A 35 -1.75 3.82 -8.01
CA TYR A 35 -2.76 2.76 -7.93
C TYR A 35 -3.61 2.82 -6.68
N ALA A 36 -3.10 3.32 -5.56
CA ALA A 36 -3.89 3.36 -4.34
C ALA A 36 -3.30 4.31 -3.30
N TYR A 37 -4.14 4.69 -2.35
CA TYR A 37 -3.80 5.44 -1.16
C TYR A 37 -4.22 4.62 0.06
N VAL A 38 -3.40 4.62 1.11
CA VAL A 38 -3.74 4.03 2.41
C VAL A 38 -3.49 5.06 3.49
N SER A 39 -4.48 5.34 4.33
CA SER A 39 -4.31 6.29 5.43
C SER A 39 -3.25 5.83 6.42
N LYS A 40 -2.38 6.75 6.84
CA LYS A 40 -1.42 6.52 7.92
C LYS A 40 -2.06 6.50 9.30
N THR A 41 -3.17 7.21 9.46
CA THR A 41 -3.80 7.50 10.76
C THR A 41 -5.15 6.80 10.96
N CYS A 42 -5.76 6.29 9.89
CA CYS A 42 -7.04 5.58 9.97
C CYS A 42 -6.89 4.09 9.70
N MET A 43 -7.69 3.29 10.40
CA MET A 43 -7.90 1.88 10.07
C MET A 43 -8.93 1.74 8.95
N PHE A 44 -8.77 0.71 8.12
CA PHE A 44 -9.67 0.37 7.00
C PHE A 44 -9.85 1.45 5.92
N ALA A 45 -9.03 2.51 5.93
CA ALA A 45 -9.10 3.60 4.97
C ALA A 45 -8.12 3.35 3.81
N VAL A 46 -8.66 2.82 2.71
CA VAL A 46 -7.97 2.59 1.44
C VAL A 46 -8.77 3.27 0.33
N ASP A 47 -8.10 4.08 -0.49
CA ASP A 47 -8.67 4.63 -1.71
C ASP A 47 -8.03 3.93 -2.93
N THR A 48 -8.89 3.42 -3.80
CA THR A 48 -8.50 2.76 -5.06
C THR A 48 -9.21 3.36 -6.26
N ASP A 49 -9.88 4.50 -6.10
CA ASP A 49 -10.52 5.23 -7.18
C ASP A 49 -9.48 6.03 -7.99
N THR A 50 -8.55 5.31 -8.61
CA THR A 50 -7.53 5.86 -9.49
C THR A 50 -7.64 5.24 -10.88
N ASP A 51 -7.28 6.00 -11.92
CA ASP A 51 -7.30 5.49 -13.29
C ASP A 51 -6.37 4.28 -13.46
N TRP A 52 -5.20 4.32 -12.82
CA TRP A 52 -4.24 3.23 -12.90
C TRP A 52 -4.70 1.97 -12.17
N PHE A 53 -5.42 2.09 -11.05
CA PHE A 53 -6.03 0.94 -10.41
C PHE A 53 -7.07 0.26 -11.30
N LYS A 54 -7.91 1.05 -11.98
CA LYS A 54 -8.95 0.58 -12.87
C LYS A 54 -8.38 -0.17 -14.09
N THR A 55 -7.20 0.21 -14.55
CA THR A 55 -6.49 -0.42 -15.69
C THR A 55 -5.78 -1.73 -15.32
N LEU A 56 -5.63 -2.06 -14.03
CA LEU A 56 -5.05 -3.35 -13.62
C LEU A 56 -5.92 -4.52 -14.07
N GLN A 57 -5.26 -5.59 -14.54
CA GLN A 57 -5.95 -6.88 -14.76
C GLN A 57 -6.70 -7.33 -13.51
N THR A 58 -7.91 -7.88 -13.67
CA THR A 58 -8.82 -8.23 -12.58
C THR A 58 -8.16 -9.01 -11.44
N LYS A 59 -7.32 -10.01 -11.76
CA LYS A 59 -6.60 -10.81 -10.75
C LYS A 59 -5.58 -9.97 -9.97
N LYS A 60 -4.82 -9.11 -10.65
CA LYS A 60 -3.84 -8.21 -10.03
C LYS A 60 -4.54 -7.16 -9.17
N ARG A 61 -5.65 -6.60 -9.67
CA ARG A 61 -6.49 -5.63 -8.95
C ARG A 61 -7.05 -6.20 -7.64
N LYS A 62 -7.66 -7.39 -7.69
CA LYS A 62 -8.18 -8.07 -6.49
C LYS A 62 -7.07 -8.40 -5.48
N ARG A 63 -5.92 -8.88 -5.97
CA ARG A 63 -4.76 -9.17 -5.11
C ARG A 63 -4.25 -7.91 -4.40
N LEU A 64 -4.11 -6.80 -5.14
CA LEU A 64 -3.67 -5.52 -4.57
C LEU A 64 -4.68 -5.02 -3.53
N PHE A 65 -5.96 -4.99 -3.87
CA PHE A 65 -7.02 -4.55 -2.96
C PHE A 65 -7.01 -5.32 -1.64
N ASN A 66 -7.00 -6.66 -1.70
CA ASN A 66 -7.03 -7.50 -0.50
C ASN A 66 -5.80 -7.25 0.39
N MET A 67 -4.61 -7.13 -0.21
CA MET A 67 -3.37 -6.84 0.51
C MET A 67 -3.42 -5.47 1.21
N LEU A 68 -3.92 -4.43 0.53
CA LEU A 68 -4.05 -3.11 1.11
C LEU A 68 -5.12 -3.07 2.21
N MET A 69 -6.22 -3.80 2.04
CA MET A 69 -7.24 -3.94 3.08
C MET A 69 -6.72 -4.67 4.31
N GLU A 70 -5.91 -5.73 4.14
CA GLU A 70 -5.28 -6.44 5.25
C GLU A 70 -4.29 -5.53 6.01
N PHE A 71 -3.49 -4.76 5.28
CA PHE A 71 -2.62 -3.75 5.89
C PHE A 71 -3.42 -2.65 6.60
N ALA A 72 -4.48 -2.12 5.98
CA ALA A 72 -5.34 -1.10 6.57
C ALA A 72 -6.13 -1.63 7.79
N ALA A 73 -6.41 -2.93 7.86
CA ALA A 73 -6.99 -3.58 9.02
C ALA A 73 -5.98 -3.80 10.16
N THR A 74 -4.68 -3.69 9.89
CA THR A 74 -3.65 -3.83 10.93
C THR A 74 -3.69 -2.62 11.88
N PRO A 75 -3.66 -2.82 13.22
CA PRO A 75 -3.57 -1.74 14.20
C PRO A 75 -2.40 -0.79 13.92
N LEU A 76 -2.62 0.52 14.11
CA LEU A 76 -1.69 1.57 13.67
C LEU A 76 -0.30 1.43 14.29
N ASP A 77 -0.24 1.11 15.57
CA ASP A 77 0.98 0.85 16.34
C ASP A 77 1.79 -0.34 15.78
N LYS A 78 1.11 -1.31 15.16
CA LYS A 78 1.73 -2.52 14.59
C LYS A 78 2.13 -2.39 13.13
N ARG A 79 1.69 -1.33 12.44
CA ARG A 79 2.10 -1.08 11.04
C ARG A 79 3.58 -0.68 10.96
N GLN A 80 4.05 0.07 11.97
CA GLN A 80 5.42 0.50 12.11
C GLN A 80 6.25 -0.58 12.81
N SER A 81 6.63 -1.65 12.10
CA SER A 81 7.77 -2.44 12.56
C SER A 81 9.04 -1.66 12.24
N THR A 82 9.60 -1.02 13.26
CA THR A 82 10.91 -0.37 13.23
C THR A 82 11.93 -1.32 12.60
N LYS A 83 12.45 -0.97 11.43
CA LYS A 83 13.89 -1.18 11.22
C LYS A 83 14.53 -0.13 12.11
N CYS A 84 15.03 -0.55 13.28
CA CYS A 84 16.05 0.24 13.96
C CYS A 84 17.12 0.56 12.92
N GLN A 85 17.21 1.84 12.55
CA GLN A 85 18.38 2.36 11.86
C GLN A 85 19.53 2.22 12.86
N VAL A 86 20.47 1.34 12.53
CA VAL A 86 21.83 1.35 13.08
C VAL A 86 22.73 1.84 11.96
#